data_AF-A0A1F6ZPY4-F1
#
_entry.id   AF-A0A1F6ZPY4-F1
#
_cell.length_a   1.000
_cell.length_b   1.000
_cell.length_c   1.000
_cell.angle_alpha   90.00
_cell.angle_beta   90.00
_cell.angle_gamma   90.00
#
_symmetry.space_group_name_H-M   'P 1'
#
loop_
_entity.id
_entity.type
_entity.pdbx_description
1 polymer ?
#
loop_
_entity_poly.entity_id
_entity_poly.type
_entity_poly.pdbx_seq_one_letter_code
_entity_poly.pdbx_strand_id
1 'polypeptide(L)'
;MAEFIKSGVLSFIRYEAFIVVGIIMVIGTLIKLLGFYDFSSDWFWFLAGIGLVVEGGISLVKQRKFDRKYKIVDREEEKKKAA
;
A
#
# COMPACT_ATOMS: atom_id res chain seq x y z
N MET A 1 16.25 -4.70 -16.92
CA MET A 1 15.66 -5.93 -16.35
C MET A 1 15.15 -5.73 -14.92
N ALA A 2 15.90 -5.06 -14.03
CA ALA A 2 15.46 -4.74 -12.66
C ALA A 2 14.26 -3.76 -12.55
N GLU A 3 14.04 -2.87 -13.53
CA GLU A 3 12.90 -1.94 -13.53
C GLU A 3 11.56 -2.59 -13.90
N PHE A 4 11.56 -3.66 -14.70
CA PHE A 4 10.33 -4.32 -15.16
C PHE A 4 9.76 -5.27 -14.11
N ILE A 5 10.63 -5.92 -13.34
CA ILE A 5 10.24 -6.73 -12.18
C ILE A 5 9.66 -5.83 -11.09
N LYS A 6 10.20 -4.61 -10.92
CA LYS A 6 9.65 -3.61 -9.98
C LYS A 6 8.24 -3.14 -10.32
N SER A 7 7.77 -3.16 -11.57
CA SER A 7 6.44 -2.62 -11.90
C SER A 7 5.34 -3.68 -11.96
N GLY A 8 5.64 -4.89 -12.46
CA GLY A 8 4.66 -5.98 -12.53
C GLY A 8 4.36 -6.59 -11.15
N VAL A 9 5.42 -6.81 -10.35
CA VAL A 9 5.32 -7.41 -9.01
C VAL A 9 4.69 -6.43 -8.00
N LEU A 10 5.02 -5.13 -8.03
CA LEU A 10 4.38 -4.14 -7.14
C LEU A 10 2.88 -3.97 -7.37
N SER A 11 2.38 -4.22 -8.59
CA SER A 11 0.98 -3.96 -8.92
C SER A 11 0.07 -5.13 -8.53
N PHE A 12 0.54 -6.37 -8.73
CA PHE A 12 -0.16 -7.59 -8.27
C PHE A 12 -0.08 -7.75 -6.75
N ILE A 13 1.08 -7.48 -6.14
CA ILE A 13 1.27 -7.61 -4.69
C ILE A 13 0.45 -6.58 -3.89
N ARG A 14 0.09 -5.43 -4.45
CA ARG A 14 -0.43 -4.31 -3.64
C ARG A 14 -1.79 -4.58 -2.98
N TYR A 15 -2.80 -4.96 -3.75
CA TYR A 15 -4.14 -5.17 -3.21
C TYR A 15 -4.29 -6.58 -2.66
N GLU A 16 -3.74 -7.57 -3.36
CA GLU A 16 -3.83 -8.97 -2.94
C GLU A 16 -3.09 -9.20 -1.63
N ALA A 17 -1.88 -8.66 -1.44
CA ALA A 17 -1.17 -8.84 -0.17
C ALA A 17 -1.85 -8.14 1.00
N PHE A 18 -2.47 -6.96 0.78
CA PHE A 18 -3.20 -6.28 1.85
C PHE A 18 -4.45 -7.07 2.26
N ILE A 19 -5.20 -7.60 1.29
CA ILE A 19 -6.34 -8.48 1.53
C ILE A 19 -5.89 -9.76 2.25
N VAL A 20 -4.79 -10.38 1.82
CA VAL A 20 -4.25 -11.59 2.45
C VAL A 20 -3.82 -11.32 3.89
N VAL A 21 -3.16 -10.20 4.17
CA VAL A 21 -2.80 -9.79 5.54
C VAL A 21 -4.06 -9.60 6.39
N GLY A 22 -5.10 -8.95 5.85
CA GLY A 22 -6.39 -8.81 6.52
C GLY A 22 -7.05 -10.16 6.83
N ILE A 23 -7.02 -11.10 5.88
CA ILE A 23 -7.55 -12.46 6.07
C ILE A 23 -6.78 -13.22 7.16
N ILE A 24 -5.45 -13.16 7.13
CA ILE A 24 -4.59 -13.81 8.15
C ILE A 24 -4.88 -13.23 9.54
N MET A 25 -5.04 -11.91 9.63
CA MET A 25 -5.40 -11.24 10.87
C MET A 25 -6.73 -11.74 11.41
N VAL A 26 -7.79 -11.78 10.58
CA VAL A 26 -9.12 -12.25 10.98
C VAL A 26 -9.08 -13.72 11.41
N ILE A 27 -8.50 -14.59 10.59
CA ILE A 27 -8.40 -16.03 10.92
C ILE A 27 -7.60 -16.23 12.20
N GLY A 28 -6.45 -15.57 12.35
CA GLY A 28 -5.64 -15.67 13.56
C GLY A 28 -6.37 -15.17 14.81
N THR A 29 -7.11 -14.08 14.72
CA THR A 29 -7.94 -13.61 15.85
C THR A 29 -9.05 -14.60 16.22
N LEU A 30 -9.69 -15.23 15.23
CA LEU A 30 -10.73 -16.23 15.48
C LEU A 30 -10.16 -17.49 16.15
N ILE A 31 -9.00 -17.97 15.70
CA ILE A 31 -8.29 -19.10 16.32
C ILE A 31 -7.97 -18.79 17.80
N LYS A 32 -7.55 -17.55 18.10
CA LYS A 32 -7.31 -17.10 19.48
C LYS A 32 -8.58 -17.12 20.33
N LEU A 33 -9.65 -16.53 19.81
CA LEU A 33 -10.93 -16.40 20.52
C LEU A 33 -11.60 -17.75 20.78
N LEU A 34 -11.39 -18.72 19.88
CA LEU A 34 -11.82 -20.10 20.07
C LEU A 34 -10.96 -20.88 21.08
N GLY A 35 -9.90 -20.27 21.62
CA GLY A 35 -9.05 -20.87 22.64
C GLY A 35 -8.12 -21.98 22.13
N PHE A 36 -7.99 -22.13 20.80
CA PHE A 36 -7.11 -23.16 20.21
C PHE A 36 -5.62 -22.86 20.43
N TYR A 37 -5.26 -21.59 20.59
CA TYR A 37 -3.87 -21.16 20.79
C TYR A 37 -3.83 -19.83 21.55
N ASP A 38 -2.93 -19.74 22.53
CA ASP A 38 -2.69 -18.51 23.28
C ASP A 38 -1.42 -17.83 22.76
N PHE A 39 -1.59 -16.74 22.02
CA PHE A 39 -0.52 -15.90 21.51
C PHE A 39 -0.83 -14.43 21.82
N SER A 40 0.18 -13.60 22.13
CA SER A 40 -0.07 -12.19 22.49
C SER A 40 -0.80 -11.43 21.36
N SER A 41 -1.78 -10.61 21.74
CA SER A 41 -2.50 -9.75 20.79
C SER A 41 -1.59 -8.68 20.18
N ASP A 42 -0.46 -8.38 20.82
CA ASP A 42 0.51 -7.38 20.36
C ASP A 42 1.06 -7.71 18.96
N TRP A 43 1.16 -9.00 18.63
CA TRP A 43 1.61 -9.45 17.31
C TRP A 43 0.63 -9.09 16.20
N PHE A 44 -0.68 -9.12 16.47
CA PHE A 44 -1.69 -8.68 15.50
C PHE A 44 -1.63 -7.17 15.30
N TRP A 45 -1.54 -6.41 16.39
CA TRP A 45 -1.43 -4.96 16.32
C TRP A 45 -0.17 -4.51 15.58
N PHE A 46 0.94 -5.21 15.78
CA PHE A 46 2.18 -4.99 15.05
C PHE A 46 2.02 -5.25 13.54
N LEU A 47 1.40 -6.37 13.16
CA LEU A 47 1.13 -6.72 11.76
C LEU A 47 0.20 -5.71 11.07
N ALA A 48 -0.85 -5.28 11.77
CA ALA A 48 -1.75 -4.23 11.29
C ALA A 48 -1.02 -2.90 11.06
N GLY A 49 -0.15 -2.50 12.00
CA GLY A 49 0.68 -1.31 11.88
C GLY A 49 1.61 -1.35 10.66
N ILE A 50 2.27 -2.49 10.42
CA ILE A 50 3.13 -2.66 9.23
C ILE A 50 2.30 -2.53 7.94
N GLY A 51 1.15 -3.18 7.87
CA GLY A 51 0.25 -3.09 6.71
C GLY A 51 -0.13 -1.64 6.39
N LEU A 52 -0.52 -0.88 7.43
CA LEU A 52 -0.87 0.54 7.31
C LEU A 52 0.31 1.41 6.83
N VAL A 53 1.50 1.20 7.38
CA VAL A 53 2.70 1.97 7.00
C VAL A 53 3.08 1.70 5.55
N VAL A 54 3.03 0.43 5.12
CA VAL A 54 3.33 0.04 3.74
C VAL A 54 2.31 0.65 2.78
N GLU A 55 1.00 0.53 3.07
CA GLU A 55 -0.05 1.10 2.23
C GLU A 55 0.05 2.63 2.16
N GLY A 56 0.25 3.30 3.30
CA GLY A 56 0.46 4.74 3.39
C GLY A 56 1.68 5.21 2.60
N GLY A 57 2.82 4.50 2.71
CA GLY A 57 4.04 4.80 1.97
C GLY A 57 3.85 4.68 0.46
N ILE A 58 3.15 3.64 0.00
CA ILE A 58 2.82 3.45 -1.42
C ILE A 58 1.90 4.57 -1.92
N SER A 59 0.89 4.95 -1.13
CA SER A 59 -0.02 6.04 -1.46
C SER A 59 0.72 7.37 -1.62
N LEU A 60 1.63 7.68 -0.70
CA LEU A 60 2.47 8.88 -0.75
C LEU A 60 3.38 8.92 -1.99
N VAL A 61 4.00 7.79 -2.35
CA VAL A 61 4.84 7.71 -3.56
C VAL A 61 3.99 7.93 -4.82
N LYS A 62 2.79 7.35 -4.86
CA LYS A 62 1.85 7.53 -5.98
C LYS A 62 1.37 8.97 -6.09
N GLN A 63 1.02 9.61 -4.96
CA GLN A 63 0.64 11.02 -4.91
C GLN A 63 1.79 11.92 -5.38
N ARG A 64 3.01 11.74 -4.88
CA ARG A 64 4.19 12.53 -5.35
C ARG A 64 4.43 12.41 -6.85
N LYS A 65 4.25 11.21 -7.41
CA LYS A 65 4.41 10.99 -8.86
C LYS A 65 3.30 11.68 -9.66
N PHE A 66 2.07 11.66 -9.13
CA PHE A 66 0.92 12.37 -9.71
C PHE A 66 1.16 13.88 -9.67
N ASP A 67 1.44 14.46 -8.51
CA ASP A 67 1.66 15.89 -8.34
C ASP A 67 2.78 16.41 -9.25
N ARG A 68 3.89 15.67 -9.37
CA ARG A 68 4.97 16.03 -10.28
C ARG A 68 4.53 16.02 -11.74
N LYS A 69 3.66 15.09 -12.15
CA LYS A 69 3.18 14.99 -13.54
C LYS A 69 2.19 16.12 -13.88
N TYR A 70 1.21 16.36 -13.01
CA TYR A 70 0.15 17.34 -13.28
C TYR A 70 0.64 18.78 -13.14
N LYS A 71 1.58 19.06 -12.23
CA LYS A 71 2.21 20.38 -12.11
C LYS A 71 3.02 20.79 -13.35
N ILE A 72 3.47 19.84 -14.17
CA ILE A 72 4.15 20.12 -15.44
C ILE A 72 3.13 20.50 -16.52
N VAL A 73 1.97 19.83 -16.55
CA VAL A 73 0.90 20.07 -17.53
C VAL A 73 0.33 21.49 -17.40
N ASP A 74 0.03 21.95 -16.18
CA ASP A 74 -0.50 23.31 -15.96
C ASP A 74 0.44 24.40 -16.50
N ARG A 75 1.76 24.23 -16.31
CA ARG A 75 2.76 25.19 -16.77
C ARG A 75 2.89 25.22 -18.30
N GLU A 76 2.66 24.10 -18.98
CA GLU A 76 2.62 24.05 -20.44
C GLU A 76 1.33 24.66 -21.01
N GLU A 77 0.19 24.45 -20.35
CA GLU A 77 -1.07 25.07 -20.73
C GLU A 77 -1.06 26.60 -20.57
N GLU A 78 -0.49 27.11 -19.48
CA GLU A 78 -0.32 28.56 -19.27
C GLU A 78 0.55 29.18 -20.38
N LYS A 79 1.65 28.52 -20.77
CA LYS A 79 2.51 29.00 -21.86
C LYS A 79 1.81 28.97 -23.22
N LYS A 80 0.98 27.95 -23.49
CA LYS A 80 0.19 27.87 -24.73
C LYS A 80 -0.90 28.94 -24.82
N LYS A 81 -1.47 29.38 -23.70
CA LYS A 81 -2.47 30.45 -23.67
C LYS A 81 -1.85 31.85 -23.78
N ALA A 82 -0.56 31.99 -23.48
CA ALA A 82 0.17 33.25 -23.54
C ALA A 82 0.93 33.49 -24.87
N ALA A 83 0.89 32.52 -25.79
CA ALA A 83 1.47 32.58 -27.14
C ALA A 83 0.36 32.63 -28.19
#